data_AF-M5FX07-F1
#
_entry.id   AF-M5FX07-F1
#
_cell.length_a   1.000
_cell.length_b   1.000
_cell.length_c   1.000
_cell.angle_alpha   90.00
_cell.angle_beta   90.00
_cell.angle_gamma   90.00
#
_symmetry.space_group_name_H-M   'P 1'
#
loop_
_entity.id
_entity.type
_entity.pdbx_description
1 polymer ?
#
loop_
_entity_poly.entity_id
_entity_poly.type
_entity_poly.pdbx_seq_one_letter_code
_entity_poly.pdbx_strand_id
1 'polypeptide(L)'
;ISSFGTSSPQWIGYQVVAGVGIGLGLQIPISASQAMVDVKDVAPVTAMAFFFQTIGGAFFISAAQAIFANRLLAVLPSSAPSIDPALVLAIRASELRNVFPQEVLPGILRVYMDGLKAAFAFAIPLLGLAALLSIFVEWKSVK
;
A
#
# COMPACT_ATOMS: atom_id res chain seq x y z
N ILE A 1 0.28 25.85 -1.54
CA ILE A 1 1.23 25.01 -0.76
C ILE A 1 2.24 24.44 -1.75
N SER A 2 3.34 25.16 -1.95
CA SER A 2 4.36 24.84 -2.95
C SER A 2 5.72 25.27 -2.41
N SER A 3 6.24 24.56 -1.40
CA SER A 3 7.61 24.77 -0.91
C SER A 3 8.15 23.62 -0.04
N PHE A 4 8.04 22.38 -0.51
CA PHE A 4 8.82 21.26 0.06
C PHE A 4 9.57 20.52 -1.06
N GLY A 5 10.76 21.02 -1.40
CA GLY A 5 12.00 20.26 -1.60
C GLY A 5 12.06 19.02 -2.50
N THR A 6 11.10 18.71 -3.37
CA THR A 6 11.25 17.70 -4.42
C THR A 6 10.78 18.32 -5.72
N SER A 7 11.62 18.31 -6.74
CA SER A 7 11.19 18.81 -8.05
C SER A 7 9.96 18.00 -8.48
N SER A 8 8.83 18.65 -8.72
CA SER A 8 7.58 18.02 -9.17
C SER A 8 7.77 16.89 -10.21
N PRO A 9 8.71 16.98 -11.17
CA PRO A 9 8.98 15.86 -12.09
C PRO A 9 9.50 14.56 -11.46
N GLN A 10 10.24 14.60 -10.34
CA GLN A 10 10.79 13.38 -9.73
C GLN A 10 9.71 12.50 -9.10
N TRP A 11 8.79 13.08 -8.33
CA TRP A 11 7.68 12.32 -7.74
C TRP A 11 6.75 11.77 -8.82
N ILE A 12 6.48 12.56 -9.87
CA ILE A 12 5.71 12.10 -11.04
C ILE A 12 6.43 10.92 -11.71
N GLY A 13 7.75 11.00 -11.91
CA GLY A 13 8.53 9.90 -12.46
C GLY A 13 8.42 8.61 -11.64
N TYR A 14 8.53 8.70 -10.31
CA TYR A 14 8.33 7.54 -9.43
C TYR A 14 6.91 6.97 -9.52
N GLN A 15 5.88 7.83 -9.60
CA GLN A 15 4.50 7.38 -9.77
C GLN A 15 4.27 6.69 -11.12
N VAL A 16 4.89 7.18 -12.20
CA VAL A 16 4.81 6.55 -13.53
C VAL A 16 5.46 5.18 -13.51
N VAL A 17 6.69 5.05 -12.99
CA VAL A 17 7.39 3.75 -12.92
C VAL A 17 6.62 2.77 -12.03
N ALA A 18 6.15 3.23 -10.87
CA ALA A 18 5.32 2.40 -9.98
C ALA A 18 4.01 1.98 -10.66
N GLY A 19 3.32 2.91 -11.33
CA GLY A 19 2.07 2.64 -12.02
C GLY A 19 2.22 1.66 -13.18
N VAL A 20 3.29 1.81 -13.98
CA VAL A 20 3.62 0.86 -15.06
C VAL A 20 3.94 -0.51 -14.48
N GLY A 21 4.75 -0.60 -13.41
CA GLY A 21 5.08 -1.86 -12.75
C GLY A 21 3.84 -2.57 -12.21
N ILE A 22 2.94 -1.85 -11.53
CA ILE A 22 1.68 -2.39 -11.03
C ILE A 22 0.79 -2.84 -12.19
N GLY A 23 0.65 -2.03 -13.25
CA GLY A 23 -0.16 -2.37 -14.42
C GLY A 23 0.31 -3.65 -15.11
N LEU A 24 1.61 -3.78 -15.34
CA LEU A 24 2.21 -4.99 -15.90
C LEU A 24 2.03 -6.19 -14.96
N GLY A 25 2.28 -6.02 -13.66
CA GLY A 25 2.13 -7.08 -12.66
C GLY A 25 0.71 -7.61 -12.50
N LEU A 26 -0.31 -6.77 -12.72
CA LEU A 26 -1.72 -7.19 -12.65
C LEU A 26 -2.21 -7.81 -13.97
N GLN A 27 -1.77 -7.28 -15.12
CA GLN A 27 -2.31 -7.70 -16.43
C GLN A 27 -1.62 -8.93 -17.03
N ILE A 28 -0.32 -9.13 -16.77
CA ILE A 28 0.44 -10.27 -17.31
C ILE A 28 -0.12 -11.62 -16.82
N PRO A 29 -0.39 -11.83 -15.51
CA PRO A 29 -0.91 -13.11 -15.02
C PRO A 29 -2.30 -13.42 -15.57
N ILE A 30 -3.16 -12.41 -15.69
CA ILE A 30 -4.51 -12.57 -16.23
C ILE A 30 -4.40 -13.01 -17.69
N SER A 31 -3.64 -12.29 -18.51
CA SER A 31 -3.45 -12.61 -19.93
C SER A 31 -2.83 -14.00 -20.12
N ALA A 32 -1.83 -14.36 -19.31
CA ALA A 32 -1.20 -15.68 -19.36
C ALA A 32 -2.17 -16.81 -18.97
N SER A 33 -2.96 -16.62 -17.90
CA SER A 33 -3.96 -17.61 -17.45
C SER A 33 -5.06 -17.84 -18.48
N GLN A 34 -5.50 -16.78 -19.16
CA GLN A 34 -6.50 -16.86 -20.24
C GLN A 34 -5.95 -17.56 -21.48
N ALA A 35 -4.65 -17.41 -21.79
CA ALA A 35 -4.03 -18.01 -22.95
C ALA A 35 -3.76 -19.53 -22.82
N MET A 36 -3.79 -20.07 -21.60
CA MET A 36 -3.56 -21.50 -21.32
C MET A 36 -4.83 -22.34 -21.23
N VAL A 37 -6.02 -21.73 -21.40
CA VAL A 37 -7.31 -22.40 -21.27
C VAL A 37 -8.17 -22.24 -22.53
N ASP A 38 -9.12 -23.16 -22.70
CA ASP A 38 -10.11 -23.08 -23.77
C ASP A 38 -11.01 -21.83 -23.61
N VAL A 39 -11.52 -21.30 -24.72
CA VAL A 39 -12.41 -20.11 -24.74
C VAL A 39 -13.61 -20.24 -23.80
N LYS A 40 -14.11 -21.46 -23.60
CA LYS A 40 -15.22 -21.78 -22.70
C LYS A 40 -14.89 -21.57 -21.21
N ASP A 41 -13.61 -21.65 -20.84
CA ASP A 41 -13.11 -21.60 -19.45
C ASP A 41 -12.44 -20.25 -19.12
N VAL A 42 -12.34 -19.33 -20.07
CA VAL A 42 -11.78 -17.97 -19.88
C VAL A 42 -12.53 -17.19 -18.80
N ALA A 43 -13.87 -17.25 -18.80
CA ALA A 43 -14.70 -16.53 -17.83
C ALA A 43 -14.47 -17.02 -16.37
N PRO A 44 -14.56 -18.32 -16.05
CA PRO A 44 -14.27 -18.80 -14.69
C PRO A 44 -12.82 -18.55 -14.26
N VAL A 45 -11.82 -18.70 -15.15
CA VAL A 45 -10.41 -18.41 -14.83
C VAL A 45 -10.20 -16.94 -14.48
N THR A 46 -10.80 -16.03 -15.24
CA THR A 46 -10.72 -14.59 -14.98
C THR A 46 -11.39 -14.23 -13.66
N ALA A 47 -12.54 -14.83 -13.36
CA ALA A 47 -13.25 -14.63 -12.09
C ALA A 47 -12.40 -15.11 -10.90
N MET A 48 -11.74 -16.26 -11.01
CA MET A 48 -10.81 -16.76 -9.98
C MET A 48 -9.62 -15.80 -9.80
N ALA A 49 -9.04 -15.30 -10.89
CA ALA A 49 -7.94 -14.34 -10.82
C ALA A 49 -8.34 -13.05 -10.06
N PHE A 50 -9.51 -12.48 -10.36
CA PHE A 50 -10.03 -11.32 -9.64
C PHE A 50 -10.36 -11.61 -8.18
N PHE A 51 -10.87 -12.81 -7.88
CA PHE A 51 -11.12 -13.23 -6.51
C PHE A 51 -9.83 -13.24 -5.68
N PHE A 52 -8.77 -13.88 -6.18
CA PHE A 52 -7.47 -13.89 -5.50
C PHE A 52 -6.85 -12.49 -5.41
N GLN A 53 -6.98 -11.67 -6.44
CA GLN A 53 -6.52 -10.28 -6.42
C GLN A 53 -7.22 -9.46 -5.33
N THR A 54 -8.55 -9.57 -5.25
CA THR A 54 -9.36 -8.84 -4.25
C THR A 54 -9.02 -9.29 -2.83
N ILE A 55 -8.90 -10.60 -2.62
CA ILE A 55 -8.53 -11.18 -1.32
C ILE A 55 -7.12 -10.77 -0.91
N GLY A 56 -6.15 -10.89 -1.81
CA GLY A 56 -4.77 -10.48 -1.54
C GLY A 56 -4.68 -9.00 -1.19
N GLY A 57 -5.38 -8.15 -1.96
CA GLY A 57 -5.48 -6.72 -1.69
C GLY A 57 -6.12 -6.43 -0.32
N ALA A 58 -7.24 -7.08 0.00
CA ALA A 58 -7.93 -6.90 1.27
C ALA A 58 -7.07 -7.32 2.48
N PHE A 59 -6.42 -8.49 2.41
CA PHE A 59 -5.51 -8.95 3.47
C PHE A 59 -4.35 -7.98 3.68
N PHE A 60 -3.75 -7.50 2.58
CA PHE A 60 -2.63 -6.59 2.65
C PHE A 60 -3.03 -5.23 3.23
N ILE A 61 -4.16 -4.67 2.81
CA ILE A 61 -4.71 -3.43 3.36
C ILE A 61 -5.01 -3.61 4.86
N SER A 62 -5.62 -4.73 5.25
CA SER A 62 -5.91 -5.02 6.65
C SER A 62 -4.63 -5.15 7.49
N ALA A 63 -3.59 -5.81 6.98
CA ALA A 63 -2.31 -5.93 7.66
C ALA A 63 -1.61 -4.57 7.79
N ALA A 64 -1.59 -3.77 6.71
CA ALA A 64 -1.03 -2.42 6.73
C ALA A 64 -1.75 -1.51 7.74
N GLN A 65 -3.08 -1.60 7.80
CA GLN A 65 -3.89 -0.86 8.77
C GLN A 65 -3.57 -1.29 10.21
N ALA A 66 -3.47 -2.59 10.48
CA ALA A 66 -3.12 -3.09 11.80
C ALA A 66 -1.72 -2.66 12.25
N ILE A 67 -0.73 -2.72 11.33
CA ILE A 67 0.64 -2.24 11.59
C ILE A 67 0.65 -0.74 11.89
N PHE A 68 -0.07 0.04 11.08
CA PHE A 68 -0.20 1.48 11.29
C PHE A 68 -0.78 1.77 12.68
N ALA A 69 -1.89 1.12 13.04
CA ALA A 69 -2.55 1.34 14.32
C ALA A 69 -1.66 0.96 15.51
N ASN A 70 -1.03 -0.22 15.46
CA ASN A 70 -0.10 -0.67 16.50
C ASN A 70 1.10 0.27 16.64
N ARG A 71 1.65 0.76 15.52
CA ARG A 71 2.78 1.69 15.55
C ARG A 71 2.38 3.06 16.09
N LEU A 72 1.19 3.54 15.74
CA LEU A 72 0.66 4.80 16.25
C LEU A 72 0.50 4.73 17.77
N LEU A 73 -0.13 3.68 18.29
CA LEU A 73 -0.30 3.46 19.73
C LEU A 73 1.03 3.38 20.48
N ALA A 74 2.07 2.81 19.87
CA ALA A 74 3.39 2.67 20.48
C ALA A 74 4.20 3.98 20.50
N VAL A 75 4.08 4.83 19.48
CA VAL A 75 4.94 6.01 19.30
C VAL A 75 4.30 7.31 19.80
N LEU A 76 2.96 7.39 19.82
CA LEU A 76 2.24 8.57 20.26
C LEU A 76 2.55 8.98 21.72
N PRO A 77 2.61 8.05 22.70
CA PRO A 77 2.91 8.41 24.10
C PRO A 77 4.28 9.08 24.28
N SER A 78 5.24 8.78 23.39
CA SER A 78 6.61 9.30 23.45
C SER A 78 6.76 10.67 22.74
N SER A 79 5.90 10.96 21.76
CA SER A 79 5.97 12.18 20.96
C SER A 79 4.94 13.26 21.36
N ALA A 80 3.82 12.87 21.96
CA ALA A 80 2.76 13.76 22.42
C ALA A 80 2.03 13.15 23.63
N PRO A 81 2.63 13.18 24.83
CA PRO A 81 2.07 12.55 26.04
C PRO A 81 0.72 13.15 26.49
N SER A 82 0.36 14.33 25.99
CA SER A 82 -0.87 15.05 26.30
C SER A 82 -2.06 14.70 25.39
N ILE A 83 -1.91 13.76 24.44
CA ILE A 83 -2.95 13.40 23.47
C ILE A 83 -3.32 11.92 23.60
N ASP A 84 -4.62 11.65 23.66
CA ASP A 84 -5.17 10.30 23.68
C ASP A 84 -4.95 9.59 22.32
N PRO A 85 -4.20 8.47 22.29
CA PRO A 85 -3.98 7.68 21.08
C PRO A 85 -5.25 7.15 20.42
N ALA A 86 -6.30 6.88 21.19
CA ALA A 86 -7.57 6.41 20.65
C ALA A 86 -8.26 7.50 19.82
N LEU A 87 -8.11 8.76 20.22
CA LEU A 87 -8.66 9.91 19.49
C LEU A 87 -7.95 10.07 18.15
N VAL A 88 -6.62 9.95 18.11
CA VAL A 88 -5.84 10.08 16.87
C VAL A 88 -6.13 8.94 15.88
N LEU A 89 -6.46 7.74 16.37
CA LEU A 89 -6.89 6.61 15.53
C LEU A 89 -8.30 6.79 14.96
N ALA A 90 -9.21 7.40 15.73
CA ALA A 90 -10.58 7.64 15.31
C ALA A 90 -10.70 8.79 14.30
N ILE A 91 -9.77 9.75 14.34
CA ILE A 91 -9.80 10.95 13.51
C ILE A 91 -9.04 10.70 12.20
N ARG A 92 -9.67 11.08 11.08
CA ARG A 92 -9.01 11.02 9.76
C ARG A 92 -7.89 12.04 9.68
N ALA A 93 -6.81 11.72 8.95
CA ALA A 93 -5.66 12.61 8.78
C ALA A 93 -6.02 14.05 8.34
N SER A 94 -7.11 14.19 7.58
CA SER A 94 -7.64 15.48 7.12
C SER A 94 -8.26 16.33 8.23
N GLU A 95 -8.79 15.72 9.28
CA GLU A 95 -9.44 16.41 10.39
C GLU A 95 -8.51 16.73 11.55
N LEU A 96 -7.31 16.14 11.57
CA LEU A 96 -6.28 16.42 12.58
C LEU A 96 -5.98 17.92 12.69
N ARG A 97 -6.01 18.67 11.58
CA ARG A 97 -5.80 20.13 11.55
C ARG A 97 -6.92 20.94 12.20
N ASN A 98 -8.14 20.40 12.24
CA ASN A 98 -9.32 21.09 12.76
C ASN A 98 -9.57 20.74 14.23
N VAL A 99 -9.17 19.54 14.66
CA VAL A 99 -9.44 19.03 16.01
C VAL A 99 -8.30 19.37 16.99
N PHE A 100 -7.06 19.48 16.51
CA PHE A 100 -5.91 19.70 17.39
C PHE A 100 -5.30 21.10 17.25
N PRO A 101 -4.86 21.72 18.36
CA PRO A 101 -4.16 23.00 18.33
C PRO A 101 -2.86 22.91 17.52
N GLN A 102 -2.49 24.01 16.85
CA GLN A 102 -1.37 24.06 15.91
C GLN A 102 -0.01 23.70 16.54
N GLU A 103 0.12 23.80 17.86
CA GLU A 103 1.34 23.53 18.62
C GLU A 103 1.66 22.03 18.73
N VAL A 104 0.64 21.17 18.83
CA VAL A 104 0.80 19.71 18.93
C VAL A 104 0.72 19.00 17.57
N LEU A 105 0.18 19.70 16.57
CA LEU A 105 -0.01 19.22 15.21
C LEU A 105 1.29 18.67 14.55
N PRO A 106 2.48 19.28 14.72
CA PRO A 106 3.72 18.76 14.15
C PRO A 106 4.12 17.40 14.75
N GLY A 107 3.88 17.22 16.05
CA GLY A 107 4.14 15.95 16.76
C GLY A 107 3.24 14.83 16.24
N ILE A 108 1.93 15.10 16.12
CA ILE A 108 0.97 14.12 15.59
C ILE A 108 1.31 13.75 14.14
N LEU A 109 1.62 14.73 13.29
CA LEU A 109 2.02 14.47 11.90
C LEU A 109 3.27 13.59 11.81
N ARG A 110 4.24 13.78 12.71
CA ARG A 110 5.46 12.97 12.75
C ARG A 110 5.16 11.51 13.11
N VAL A 111 4.32 11.29 14.12
CA VAL A 111 3.87 9.94 14.52
C VAL A 111 3.05 9.28 13.41
N TYR A 112 2.18 10.04 12.76
CA TYR A 112 1.38 9.56 11.62
C TYR A 112 2.27 9.14 10.44
N MET A 113 3.29 9.95 10.11
CA MET A 113 4.26 9.62 9.07
C MET A 113 5.10 8.40 9.43
N ASP A 114 5.47 8.21 10.70
CA ASP A 114 6.22 7.04 11.11
C ASP A 114 5.37 5.75 11.10
N GLY A 115 4.08 5.84 11.43
CA GLY A 115 3.12 4.76 11.21
C GLY A 115 3.01 4.39 9.73
N LEU A 116 2.94 5.40 8.85
CA LEU A 116 2.86 5.19 7.40
C LEU A 116 4.14 4.55 6.85
N LYS A 117 5.32 5.01 7.30
CA LYS A 117 6.61 4.40 6.95
C LYS A 117 6.68 2.95 7.40
N ALA A 118 6.15 2.61 8.58
CA ALA A 118 6.12 1.22 9.04
C ALA A 118 5.25 0.32 8.15
N ALA A 119 4.09 0.82 7.73
CA ALA A 119 3.23 0.12 6.77
C ALA A 119 3.94 -0.07 5.41
N PHE A 120 4.62 0.96 4.91
CA PHE A 120 5.42 0.84 3.68
C PHE A 120 6.64 -0.08 3.85
N ALA A 121 7.29 -0.07 5.00
CA ALA A 121 8.42 -0.95 5.30
C ALA A 121 8.03 -2.43 5.36
N PHE A 122 6.76 -2.73 5.70
CA PHE A 122 6.21 -4.08 5.56
C PHE A 122 5.83 -4.41 4.10
N ALA A 123 5.32 -3.42 3.37
CA ALA A 123 4.91 -3.58 1.97
C ALA A 123 6.07 -3.90 1.02
N ILE A 124 7.19 -3.18 1.16
CA ILE A 124 8.36 -3.28 0.28
C ILE A 124 8.95 -4.71 0.23
N PRO A 125 9.26 -5.39 1.34
CA PRO A 125 9.81 -6.75 1.30
C PRO A 125 8.80 -7.76 0.76
N LEU A 126 7.49 -7.57 0.98
CA LEU A 126 6.46 -8.41 0.39
C LEU A 126 6.42 -8.27 -1.14
N LEU A 127 6.50 -7.04 -1.65
CA LEU A 127 6.60 -6.77 -3.08
C LEU A 127 7.91 -7.32 -3.67
N GLY A 128 9.02 -7.20 -2.94
CA GLY A 128 10.30 -7.78 -3.33
C GLY A 128 10.24 -9.30 -3.43
N LEU A 129 9.61 -9.96 -2.45
CA LEU A 129 9.39 -11.41 -2.49
C LEU A 129 8.46 -11.82 -3.64
N ALA A 130 7.39 -11.07 -3.88
CA ALA A 130 6.50 -11.31 -5.02
C ALA A 130 7.22 -11.16 -6.36
N ALA A 131 8.09 -10.15 -6.50
CA ALA A 131 8.93 -9.98 -7.68
C ALA A 131 9.93 -11.12 -7.85
N LEU A 132 10.57 -11.59 -6.77
CA LEU A 132 11.46 -12.76 -6.81
C LEU A 132 10.69 -14.02 -7.21
N LEU A 133 9.53 -14.28 -6.61
CA LEU A 133 8.68 -15.41 -6.98
C LEU A 133 8.22 -15.33 -8.44
N SER A 134 7.95 -14.13 -8.96
CA SER A 134 7.62 -13.92 -10.38
C SER A 134 8.77 -14.30 -11.32
N ILE A 135 10.03 -14.27 -10.87
CA ILE A 135 11.18 -14.75 -11.65
C ILE A 135 11.22 -16.29 -11.65
N PHE A 136 10.76 -16.93 -10.56
CA PHE A 136 10.72 -18.39 -10.41
C PHE A 136 9.47 -19.06 -10.98
N VAL A 137 8.42 -18.30 -11.29
CA VAL A 137 7.26 -18.84 -12.02
C VAL A 137 7.75 -19.38 -13.36
N GLU A 138 7.56 -20.70 -13.56
CA GLU A 138 7.93 -21.37 -14.80
C GLU A 138 7.35 -20.59 -15.99
N TRP A 139 8.25 -20.10 -16.85
CA TRP A 139 7.90 -19.56 -18.16
C TRP A 139 7.41 -20.71 -19.05
N LYS A 140 6.23 -21.27 -18.75
CA LYS A 140 5.56 -22.17 -19.70
C LYS A 140 5.11 -21.32 -20.88
N SER A 141 5.86 -21.49 -21.97
CA SER A 141 5.56 -20.98 -23.30
C SER A 141 4.09 -21.23 -23.61
N VAL A 142 3.33 -20.15 -23.84
CA VAL A 142 2.07 -20.21 -24.58
C VAL A 142 2.46 -20.64 -25.98
N LYS A 143 2.24 -21.92 -26.29
CA LYS A 143 2.46 -22.51 -27.61
C LYS A 143 1.28 -23.36 -27.97
#